data_AF-A0A1F5VN29-F1
#
_entry.id   AF-A0A1F5VN29-F1
#
_cell.length_a   1.000
_cell.length_b   1.000
_cell.length_c   1.000
_cell.angle_alpha   90.00
_cell.angle_beta   90.00
_cell.angle_gamma   90.00
#
_symmetry.space_group_name_H-M   'P 1'
#
loop_
_entity.id
_entity.type
_entity.pdbx_description
1 polymer ?
#
loop_
_entity_poly.entity_id
_entity_poly.type
_entity_poly.pdbx_seq_one_letter_code
_entity_poly.pdbx_strand_id
1 'polypeptide(L)'
;MELPFGELKENKLVMHFSTADYSIASVISAIRERLDLLAQLEVVFQGAQTELTAGPAPVFIPVPIAAHFIYKGKGDAKNILIKVYEVVWEGLAYTFPDEASWATAKSSYADFIEAQAQLLHARIEATSE
;
A
#
# COMPACT_ATOMS: atom_id res chain seq x y z
N MET A 1 -21.73 5.29 -6.57
CA MET A 1 -20.32 5.37 -7.00
C MET A 1 -19.70 4.04 -6.67
N GLU A 2 -19.11 3.38 -7.67
CA GLU A 2 -18.27 2.20 -7.44
C GLU A 2 -16.88 2.70 -7.00
N LEU A 3 -16.33 2.08 -5.95
CA LEU A 3 -15.00 2.38 -5.43
C LEU A 3 -14.09 1.21 -5.83
N PRO A 4 -13.39 1.27 -6.98
CA PRO A 4 -12.67 0.13 -7.53
C PRO A 4 -11.58 -0.40 -6.58
N PHE A 5 -11.06 0.46 -5.71
CA PHE A 5 -10.04 0.13 -4.71
C PHE A 5 -10.53 0.34 -3.27
N GLY A 6 -11.85 0.46 -3.07
CA GLY A 6 -12.44 0.81 -1.78
C GLY A 6 -13.63 -0.06 -1.43
N GLU A 7 -13.65 -0.58 -0.21
CA GLU A 7 -14.82 -1.25 0.36
C GLU A 7 -15.41 -0.38 1.47
N LEU A 8 -16.70 -0.06 1.34
CA LEU A 8 -17.47 0.63 2.37
C LEU A 8 -18.34 -0.36 3.13
N LYS A 9 -18.16 -0.40 4.45
CA LYS A 9 -18.99 -1.22 5.34
C LYS A 9 -19.41 -0.38 6.54
N GLU A 10 -20.69 0.00 6.56
CA GLU A 10 -21.29 0.85 7.60
C GLU A 10 -20.52 2.18 7.77
N ASN A 11 -19.76 2.32 8.86
CA ASN A 11 -18.93 3.47 9.18
C ASN A 11 -17.44 3.24 8.92
N LYS A 12 -17.09 2.22 8.12
CA LYS A 12 -15.71 1.86 7.81
C LYS A 12 -15.45 1.96 6.31
N LEU A 13 -14.26 2.45 5.98
CA LEU A 13 -13.67 2.37 4.65
C LEU A 13 -12.41 1.51 4.73
N VAL A 14 -12.29 0.56 3.81
CA VAL A 14 -11.06 -0.19 3.57
C VAL A 14 -10.59 0.14 2.18
N MET A 15 -9.39 0.71 2.06
CA MET A 15 -8.75 0.96 0.78
C MET A 15 -7.72 -0.13 0.48
N HIS A 16 -7.71 -0.62 -0.75
CA HIS A 16 -6.85 -1.70 -1.21
C HIS A 16 -5.82 -1.17 -2.22
N PHE A 17 -4.55 -1.46 -1.97
CA PHE A 17 -3.44 -1.12 -2.87
C PHE A 17 -2.61 -2.36 -3.17
N SER A 18 -1.83 -2.32 -4.25
CA SER A 18 -0.95 -3.43 -4.64
C SER A 18 0.51 -3.11 -4.28
N THR A 19 1.23 -4.08 -3.73
CA THR A 19 2.69 -3.93 -3.56
C THR A 19 3.47 -3.91 -4.88
N ALA A 20 2.82 -4.17 -6.02
CA ALA A 20 3.43 -3.97 -7.34
C ALA A 20 3.78 -2.50 -7.58
N ASP A 21 2.88 -1.62 -7.11
CA ASP A 21 2.88 -0.19 -7.40
C ASP A 21 3.37 0.61 -6.19
N TYR A 22 3.01 0.19 -4.98
CA TYR A 22 3.27 0.95 -3.75
C TYR A 22 3.98 0.12 -2.69
N SER A 23 4.87 0.73 -1.91
CA SER A 23 5.27 0.14 -0.63
C SER A 23 4.25 0.52 0.46
N ILE A 24 4.05 -0.34 1.46
CA ILE A 24 3.21 0.01 2.62
C ILE A 24 3.70 1.28 3.32
N ALA A 25 5.01 1.52 3.35
CA ALA A 25 5.60 2.73 3.90
C ALA A 25 5.21 3.98 3.12
N SER A 26 5.16 3.91 1.79
CA SER A 26 4.69 4.99 0.92
C SER A 26 3.22 5.29 1.18
N VAL A 27 2.38 4.25 1.29
CA VAL A 27 0.95 4.39 1.59
C VAL A 27 0.74 5.08 2.95
N ILE A 28 1.42 4.61 3.99
CA ILE A 28 1.33 5.22 5.32
C ILE A 28 1.81 6.67 5.31
N SER A 29 2.88 6.97 4.57
CA SER A 29 3.43 8.32 4.47
C SER A 29 2.45 9.28 3.81
N ALA A 30 1.84 8.88 2.69
CA ALA A 30 0.82 9.67 1.99
C ALA A 30 -0.41 9.93 2.86
N ILE A 31 -0.88 8.91 3.60
CA ILE A 31 -2.00 9.06 4.54
C ILE A 31 -1.62 10.00 5.69
N ARG A 32 -0.39 9.89 6.21
CA ARG A 32 0.10 10.70 7.33
C ARG A 32 0.03 12.20 7.03
N GLU A 33 0.35 12.60 5.81
CA GLU A 33 0.29 14.00 5.34
C GLU A 33 -1.12 14.58 5.24
N ARG A 34 -2.16 13.76 5.45
CA ARG A 34 -3.57 14.17 5.35
C ARG A 34 -4.35 13.89 6.63
N LEU A 35 -3.70 13.43 7.70
CA LEU A 35 -4.37 13.04 8.96
C LEU A 35 -5.13 14.21 9.61
N ASP A 36 -4.64 15.43 9.45
CA ASP A 36 -5.29 16.66 9.91
C ASP A 36 -6.64 16.86 9.23
N LEU A 37 -6.71 16.67 7.91
CA LEU A 37 -7.94 16.76 7.14
C LEU A 37 -8.90 15.60 7.44
N LEU A 38 -8.38 14.38 7.62
CA LEU A 38 -9.19 13.23 8.05
C LEU A 38 -9.81 13.47 9.44
N ALA A 39 -9.06 14.07 10.36
CA ALA A 39 -9.55 14.41 11.69
C ALA A 39 -10.69 15.46 11.63
N GLN A 40 -10.58 16.47 10.75
CA GLN A 40 -11.67 17.44 10.52
C GLN A 40 -12.95 16.80 9.99
N LEU A 41 -12.82 15.72 9.23
CA LEU A 41 -13.94 14.91 8.74
C LEU A 41 -14.45 13.89 9.77
N GLU A 42 -13.98 13.94 11.02
CA GLU A 42 -14.29 12.96 12.07
C GLU A 42 -13.95 11.51 11.66
N VAL A 43 -12.92 11.32 10.82
CA VAL A 43 -12.44 10.02 10.37
C VAL A 43 -11.09 9.70 11.02
N VAL A 44 -10.98 8.49 11.56
CA VAL A 44 -9.77 7.98 12.20
C VAL A 44 -9.15 6.91 11.33
N PHE A 45 -7.88 7.11 10.94
CA PHE A 45 -7.05 6.07 10.36
C PHE A 45 -6.68 5.03 11.43
N GLN A 46 -7.03 3.77 11.19
CA GLN A 46 -6.80 2.66 12.14
C GLN A 46 -5.47 1.93 11.87
N GLY A 47 -4.85 2.16 10.72
CA GLY A 47 -3.62 1.50 10.30
C GLY A 47 -3.73 0.87 8.91
N ALA A 48 -2.59 0.37 8.43
CA ALA A 48 -2.49 -0.37 7.19
C ALA A 48 -1.75 -1.69 7.44
N GLN A 49 -2.11 -2.72 6.67
CA GLN A 49 -1.51 -4.04 6.75
C GLN A 49 -1.35 -4.65 5.36
N THR A 50 -0.34 -5.50 5.18
CA THR A 50 -0.24 -6.40 4.03
C THR A 50 -0.90 -7.73 4.37
N GLU A 51 -1.66 -8.29 3.44
CA GLU A 51 -2.26 -9.60 3.64
C GLU A 51 -1.18 -10.71 3.69
N LEU A 52 -1.19 -11.55 4.72
CA LEU A 52 -0.26 -12.68 4.80
C LEU A 52 -0.77 -13.81 3.92
N THR A 53 -0.08 -14.11 2.81
CA THR A 53 -0.33 -15.32 2.03
C THR A 53 0.12 -16.55 2.82
N ALA A 54 -0.81 -17.44 3.13
CA ALA A 54 -0.50 -18.69 3.82
C ALA A 54 0.15 -19.69 2.84
N GLY A 55 1.32 -20.23 3.20
CA GLY A 55 2.06 -21.21 2.42
C GLY A 55 3.36 -20.67 1.82
N PRO A 56 4.13 -21.49 1.08
CA PRO A 56 5.28 -20.99 0.34
C PRO A 56 4.79 -19.96 -0.68
N ALA A 57 5.03 -18.68 -0.39
CA ALA A 57 4.70 -17.61 -1.31
C ALA A 57 5.46 -17.85 -2.62
N PRO A 58 4.78 -17.95 -3.78
CA PRO A 58 5.47 -17.89 -5.05
C PRO A 58 6.29 -16.61 -5.07
N VAL A 59 7.57 -16.73 -5.40
CA VAL A 59 8.43 -15.56 -5.57
C VAL A 59 7.71 -14.66 -6.57
N PHE A 60 7.49 -13.38 -6.23
CA PHE A 60 6.95 -12.32 -7.11
C PHE A 60 5.43 -12.12 -7.24
N ILE A 61 4.57 -12.63 -6.35
CA ILE A 61 3.14 -12.19 -6.36
C ILE A 61 2.97 -10.90 -5.53
N PRO A 62 2.42 -9.81 -6.11
CA PRO A 62 2.06 -8.62 -5.35
C PRO A 62 1.08 -8.96 -4.24
N VAL A 63 1.37 -8.48 -3.04
CA VAL A 63 0.54 -8.65 -1.86
C VAL A 63 -0.41 -7.45 -1.76
N PRO A 64 -1.70 -7.67 -1.45
CA PRO A 64 -2.61 -6.57 -1.17
C PRO A 64 -2.20 -5.81 0.10
N ILE A 65 -2.20 -4.49 0.03
CA ILE A 65 -2.13 -3.57 1.17
C ILE A 65 -3.56 -3.12 1.47
N ALA A 66 -4.04 -3.34 2.69
CA ALA A 66 -5.32 -2.85 3.16
C ALA A 66 -5.11 -1.70 4.17
N ALA A 67 -5.68 -0.53 3.89
CA ALA A 67 -5.68 0.63 4.78
C ALA A 67 -7.08 0.88 5.35
N HIS A 68 -7.18 1.00 6.67
CA HIS A 68 -8.47 1.01 7.37
C HIS A 68 -8.79 2.38 7.95
N PHE A 69 -10.02 2.84 7.70
CA PHE A 69 -10.53 4.13 8.19
C PHE A 69 -11.90 3.93 8.85
N ILE A 70 -12.16 4.66 9.93
CA ILE A 70 -13.44 4.62 10.66
C ILE A 70 -13.98 6.03 10.84
N TYR A 71 -15.22 6.26 10.41
CA TYR A 71 -15.97 7.45 10.72
C TYR A 71 -16.52 7.38 12.15
N LYS A 72 -16.23 8.42 12.94
CA LYS A 72 -16.66 8.58 14.34
C LYS A 72 -17.68 9.71 14.52
N GLY A 73 -17.93 10.48 13.47
CA GLY A 73 -18.88 11.58 13.51
C GLY A 73 -20.34 11.15 13.54
N LYS A 74 -21.22 12.15 13.54
CA LYS A 74 -22.68 11.95 13.48
C LYS A 74 -23.17 12.16 12.04
N GLY A 75 -24.18 11.42 11.62
CA GLY A 75 -24.80 11.59 10.29
C GLY A 75 -24.33 10.57 9.25
N ASP A 76 -24.36 10.97 7.98
CA ASP A 76 -24.16 10.05 6.87
C ASP A 76 -22.67 9.74 6.62
N ALA A 77 -22.24 8.61 7.20
CA ALA A 77 -20.88 8.10 7.07
C ALA A 77 -20.47 7.86 5.62
N LYS A 78 -21.41 7.44 4.76
CA LYS A 78 -21.09 7.02 3.39
C LYS A 78 -20.50 8.16 2.58
N ASN A 79 -21.13 9.32 2.61
CA ASN A 79 -20.68 10.49 1.85
C ASN A 79 -19.34 11.02 2.37
N ILE A 80 -19.10 10.96 3.68
CA ILE A 80 -17.82 11.37 4.27
C ILE A 80 -16.71 10.39 3.89
N LEU A 81 -16.97 9.08 3.96
CA LEU A 81 -15.98 8.07 3.61
C LEU A 81 -15.65 8.06 2.11
N ILE A 82 -16.59 8.43 1.23
CA ILE A 82 -16.30 8.67 -0.19
C ILE A 82 -15.33 9.83 -0.37
N LYS A 83 -15.51 10.95 0.35
CA LYS A 83 -14.56 12.06 0.32
C LYS A 83 -13.19 11.66 0.85
N VAL A 84 -13.13 10.86 1.91
CA VAL A 84 -11.87 10.32 2.43
C VAL A 84 -11.17 9.45 1.39
N TYR A 85 -11.92 8.60 0.68
CA TYR A 85 -11.37 7.81 -0.41
C TYR A 85 -10.71 8.71 -1.47
N GLU A 86 -11.38 9.78 -1.91
CA GLU A 86 -10.85 10.72 -2.90
C GLU A 86 -9.58 11.44 -2.41
N VAL A 87 -9.61 11.95 -1.17
CA VAL A 87 -8.47 12.65 -0.54
C VAL A 87 -7.24 11.76 -0.44
N VAL A 88 -7.42 10.52 0.01
CA VAL A 88 -6.31 9.57 0.16
C VAL A 88 -5.75 9.21 -1.21
N TRP A 89 -6.62 9.07 -2.22
CA TRP A 89 -6.19 8.76 -3.58
C TRP A 89 -5.43 9.91 -4.25
N GLU A 90 -5.90 11.14 -4.04
CA GLU A 90 -5.18 12.34 -4.45
C GLU A 90 -3.81 12.42 -3.76
N GLY A 91 -3.73 12.17 -2.46
CA GLY A 91 -2.48 12.12 -1.72
C GLY A 91 -1.50 11.08 -2.29
N LEU A 92 -1.98 9.86 -2.55
CA LEU A 92 -1.18 8.78 -3.12
C LEU A 92 -0.67 9.12 -4.53
N ALA A 93 -1.51 9.71 -5.38
CA ALA A 93 -1.12 10.15 -6.71
C ALA A 93 -0.01 11.21 -6.68
N TYR A 94 -0.08 12.18 -5.75
CA TYR A 94 0.97 13.19 -5.60
C TYR A 94 2.27 12.64 -5.00
N THR A 95 2.21 11.55 -4.25
CA THR A 95 3.41 10.87 -3.73
C THR A 95 4.04 9.90 -4.72
N PHE A 96 3.45 9.69 -5.90
CA PHE A 96 4.03 8.82 -6.91
C PHE A 96 5.32 9.46 -7.44
N PRO A 97 6.46 8.73 -7.42
CA PRO A 97 7.70 9.25 -7.96
C PRO A 97 7.55 9.54 -9.46
N ASP A 98 8.30 10.52 -9.97
CA ASP A 98 8.40 10.71 -11.41
C ASP A 98 8.94 9.44 -12.09
N GLU A 99 8.68 9.32 -13.40
CA GLU A 99 9.01 8.12 -14.17
C GLU A 99 10.49 7.74 -14.08
N ALA A 100 11.38 8.72 -14.07
CA ALA A 100 12.82 8.48 -13.99
C ALA A 100 13.24 7.93 -12.62
N SER A 101 12.70 8.52 -11.55
CA SER A 101 12.92 8.07 -10.17
C SER A 101 12.35 6.66 -9.97
N TRP A 102 11.17 6.39 -10.52
CA TRP A 102 10.55 5.06 -10.48
C TRP A 102 11.37 4.02 -11.24
N ALA A 103 11.81 4.31 -12.46
CA ALA A 103 12.62 3.40 -13.28
C ALA A 103 13.96 3.08 -12.61
N THR A 104 14.60 4.09 -12.01
CA THR A 104 15.86 3.92 -11.27
C THR A 104 15.68 3.01 -10.06
N ALA A 105 14.61 3.21 -9.29
CA ALA A 105 14.29 2.37 -8.14
C ALA A 105 14.02 0.92 -8.56
N LYS A 106 13.30 0.70 -9.66
CA LYS A 106 13.05 -0.66 -10.21
C LYS A 106 14.32 -1.34 -10.70
N SER A 107 15.22 -0.63 -11.37
CA SER A 107 16.52 -1.16 -11.78
C SER A 107 17.35 -1.58 -10.56
N SER A 108 17.45 -0.70 -9.56
CA SER A 108 18.20 -0.99 -8.32
C SER A 108 17.65 -2.20 -7.58
N TYR A 109 16.32 -2.39 -7.61
CA TYR A 109 15.69 -3.58 -7.04
C TYR A 109 16.02 -4.85 -7.83
N ALA A 110 16.05 -4.78 -9.16
CA ALA A 110 16.46 -5.91 -10.00
C ALA A 110 17.91 -6.35 -9.71
N ASP A 111 18.83 -5.39 -9.60
CA ASP A 111 20.24 -5.64 -9.28
C ASP A 111 20.40 -6.34 -7.92
N PHE A 112 19.63 -5.90 -6.92
CA PHE A 112 19.61 -6.53 -5.59
C PHE A 112 19.15 -7.99 -5.65
N ILE A 113 18.13 -8.28 -6.45
CA ILE A 113 17.62 -9.65 -6.63
C ILE A 113 18.67 -10.52 -7.34
N GLU A 114 19.32 -10.00 -8.37
CA GLU A 114 20.39 -10.71 -9.06
C GLU A 114 21.53 -11.07 -8.09
N ALA A 115 21.95 -10.12 -7.26
CA ALA A 115 22.98 -10.35 -6.25
C ALA A 115 22.57 -11.46 -5.25
N GLN A 116 21.30 -11.50 -4.82
CA GLN A 116 20.80 -12.57 -3.97
C GLN A 116 20.81 -13.94 -4.67
N ALA A 117 20.43 -13.98 -5.95
CA ALA A 117 20.45 -15.21 -6.74
C ALA A 117 21.88 -15.74 -6.92
N GLN A 118 22.84 -14.87 -7.24
CA GLN A 118 24.25 -15.24 -7.36
C GLN A 118 24.80 -15.80 -6.03
N LEU A 119 24.42 -15.19 -4.90
CA LEU A 119 24.85 -15.65 -3.58
C LEU A 119 24.27 -17.03 -3.22
N LEU A 120 23.02 -17.29 -3.59
CA LEU A 120 22.40 -18.61 -3.47
C LEU A 120 23.11 -19.66 -4.34
N HIS A 121 23.41 -19.31 -5.60
CA HIS A 121 24.17 -20.18 -6.51
C HIS A 121 25.55 -20.53 -5.94
N ALA A 122 26.34 -19.53 -5.53
CA ALA A 122 27.65 -19.74 -4.95
C ALA A 122 27.60 -20.62 -3.69
N ARG A 123 26.54 -20.47 -2.87
CA ARG A 123 26.35 -21.30 -1.67
C ARG A 123 26.04 -22.76 -2.01
N ILE A 124 25.25 -23.01 -3.06
CA ILE A 124 24.95 -24.36 -3.53
C ILE A 124 26.23 -25.02 -4.05
N GLU A 125 27.00 -24.31 -4.89
CA GLU A 125 28.28 -24.79 -5.42
C GLU A 125 29.26 -25.14 -4.30
N ALA A 126 29.45 -24.24 -3.32
CA ALA A 126 30.35 -24.46 -2.18
C ALA A 126 29.91 -25.59 -1.23
N THR A 127 28.63 -26.01 -1.26
CA THR A 127 28.13 -27.14 -0.45
C THR A 127 28.17 -28.46 -1.23
N SER A 128 28.46 -28.41 -2.53
CA SER A 128 28.50 -29.57 -3.43
C SER A 128 29.92 -30.13 -3.62
N GLU A 129 30.94 -29.42 -3.12
CA GLU A 129 32.34 -29.87 -2.95
C GLU A 129 32.57 -30.47 -1.55
#